data_AF-A0A3C0S7T1-F1
#
_entry.id   AF-A0A3C0S7T1-F1
#
_cell.length_a   1.000
_cell.length_b   1.000
_cell.length_c   1.000
_cell.angle_alpha   90.00
_cell.angle_beta   90.00
_cell.angle_gamma   90.00
#
_symmetry.space_group_name_H-M   'P 1'
#
loop_
_entity.id
_entity.type
_entity.pdbx_description
1 polymer ?
#
loop_
_entity_poly.entity_id
_entity_poly.type
_entity_poly.pdbx_seq_one_letter_code
_entity_poly.pdbx_strand_id
1 'polypeptide(L)'
;MKLFCRSSTGLSWPANFFVRTSVLLLTLAIFPESALPQGEHEHHGSKAPGSEYRVDEKPMEHHHGDDGGEGDLFRTRGAHGDLGASKPEMEQTEGLLARGRNIYLHMCVFCHGKDGNGGGAAVEYLYPWPRDFRRGIFKFRSTPTGSLPRDEDLYQTIVKGVPGTSMPAWGDALTPQDTWALINLIKNFSPRFSKEPQGEKITANDPPPARPELIAKGKDLFTKHKCVNCHGESLRGDGELADSLFDAWKHAVFVHDITAPAYYKAGFEAVDIFRTLSSGLDGTPMGAYSHLPENDLWALVHYIRSRFTKEAKKGEFETDVYSFRKDFELNTDVNSPIWDGVKTTNLVLRPLSARRDAIEVINFASVNNGEQLAIRLKWEDPTKNAFSELTQDVFRDGVAVQLALGEVTLHTHGHNEPFFGMGNRGKPVNIWHWKSGLEETLEAESDMEYSTGGVDMDALIFGGVMSNPVSRLNSTGDNAVEELNAEGFGTVTPQPADKQNVEGFGEWKDGVWTVVFLRDMPKTGKWDADLTRKEPSLIAFAVWDGLKEDR
;
A
#
# COMPACT_ATOMS: atom_id res chain seq x y z
N MET A 1 -5.86 -62.21 8.15
CA MET A 1 -6.68 -62.84 7.09
C MET A 1 -6.20 -62.29 5.74
N LYS A 2 -5.78 -63.21 4.85
CA LYS A 2 -5.66 -63.19 3.37
C LYS A 2 -5.80 -61.84 2.62
N LEU A 3 -5.15 -61.53 1.49
CA LEU A 3 -4.02 -62.00 0.65
C LEU A 3 -4.27 -61.40 -0.76
N PHE A 4 -3.20 -61.12 -1.54
CA PHE A 4 -3.12 -60.78 -3.00
C PHE A 4 -3.59 -59.38 -3.45
N CYS A 5 -2.82 -58.51 -4.12
CA CYS A 5 -1.66 -58.55 -5.06
C CYS A 5 -1.94 -59.02 -6.51
N ARG A 6 -1.36 -58.24 -7.45
CA ARG A 6 -1.17 -58.42 -8.92
C ARG A 6 -2.34 -58.11 -9.86
N SER A 7 -2.16 -57.72 -11.13
CA SER A 7 -1.16 -56.99 -11.92
C SER A 7 -1.59 -57.12 -13.40
N SER A 8 -1.35 -56.08 -14.20
CA SER A 8 -0.89 -56.13 -15.60
C SER A 8 -1.83 -56.42 -16.79
N THR A 9 -1.57 -55.61 -17.84
CA THR A 9 -1.64 -55.84 -19.31
C THR A 9 -2.95 -55.62 -20.07
N GLY A 10 -2.84 -54.95 -21.24
CA GLY A 10 -3.73 -55.20 -22.38
C GLY A 10 -4.08 -53.99 -23.26
N LEU A 11 -3.32 -53.80 -24.35
CA LEU A 11 -3.57 -52.92 -25.51
C LEU A 11 -4.97 -53.03 -26.13
N SER A 12 -5.48 -51.94 -26.75
CA SER A 12 -5.81 -51.88 -28.19
C SER A 12 -6.31 -50.50 -28.68
N TRP A 13 -5.78 -50.09 -29.84
CA TRP A 13 -6.21 -48.96 -30.69
C TRP A 13 -7.42 -49.34 -31.59
N PRO A 14 -8.12 -48.36 -32.19
CA PRO A 14 -7.85 -47.96 -33.59
C PRO A 14 -7.84 -46.41 -33.74
N ALA A 15 -6.90 -45.77 -34.45
CA ALA A 15 -6.57 -45.76 -35.89
C ALA A 15 -7.54 -44.93 -36.78
N ASN A 16 -7.02 -43.76 -37.20
CA ASN A 16 -7.11 -43.09 -38.50
C ASN A 16 -8.41 -42.43 -38.99
N PHE A 17 -8.34 -41.11 -39.26
CA PHE A 17 -8.52 -40.57 -40.62
C PHE A 17 -7.70 -39.28 -40.84
N PHE A 18 -7.25 -39.10 -42.09
CA PHE A 18 -6.13 -38.29 -42.59
C PHE A 18 -6.55 -36.90 -43.15
N VAL A 19 -5.72 -35.87 -42.87
CA VAL A 19 -5.11 -34.88 -43.80
C VAL A 19 -5.99 -33.86 -44.58
N ARG A 20 -5.66 -32.57 -44.43
CA ARG A 20 -5.02 -31.74 -45.49
C ARG A 20 -4.47 -30.39 -45.00
N THR A 21 -3.18 -30.21 -45.25
CA THR A 21 -2.35 -29.00 -45.16
C THR A 21 -2.64 -28.04 -46.31
N SER A 22 -2.45 -26.73 -46.12
CA SER A 22 -1.96 -25.83 -47.18
C SER A 22 -1.24 -24.61 -46.58
N VAL A 23 0.02 -24.47 -46.99
CA VAL A 23 0.92 -23.33 -46.80
C VAL A 23 0.73 -22.39 -47.99
N LEU A 24 0.79 -21.07 -47.78
CA LEU A 24 0.96 -20.10 -48.86
C LEU A 24 2.10 -19.12 -48.51
N LEU A 25 3.03 -18.97 -49.45
CA LEU A 25 4.24 -18.16 -49.39
C LEU A 25 4.33 -17.49 -50.77
N LEU A 26 4.46 -16.16 -50.86
CA LEU A 26 4.84 -15.51 -52.13
C LEU A 26 5.52 -14.15 -51.93
N THR A 27 6.28 -13.78 -52.94
CA THR A 27 7.57 -13.07 -52.99
C THR A 27 7.52 -11.59 -53.41
N LEU A 28 8.61 -10.87 -53.10
CA LEU A 28 9.01 -9.53 -53.57
C LEU A 28 9.24 -9.45 -55.10
N ALA A 29 9.12 -8.24 -55.66
CA ALA A 29 9.78 -7.81 -56.91
C ALA A 29 10.11 -6.29 -56.87
N ILE A 30 11.21 -5.89 -57.52
CA ILE A 30 11.79 -4.54 -57.51
C ILE A 30 12.09 -4.03 -58.95
N PHE A 31 12.06 -2.69 -59.12
CA PHE A 31 12.70 -1.77 -60.13
C PHE A 31 12.08 -1.66 -61.55
N PRO A 32 12.28 -0.56 -62.35
CA PRO A 32 13.26 0.54 -62.23
C PRO A 32 12.75 2.00 -62.54
N GLU A 33 13.74 2.90 -62.59
CA GLU A 33 13.85 4.37 -62.58
C GLU A 33 13.74 5.04 -63.99
N SER A 34 13.24 6.29 -64.09
CA SER A 34 13.58 7.25 -65.18
C SER A 34 13.20 8.71 -64.85
N ALA A 35 13.86 9.65 -65.56
CA ALA A 35 14.27 10.98 -65.13
C ALA A 35 13.35 12.19 -65.45
N LEU A 36 13.72 13.34 -64.84
CA LEU A 36 13.14 14.71 -64.84
C LEU A 36 12.97 15.38 -66.24
N PRO A 37 12.12 16.43 -66.37
CA PRO A 37 12.59 17.80 -66.14
C PRO A 37 11.60 18.75 -65.41
N GLN A 38 12.12 19.93 -65.09
CA GLN A 38 11.65 21.02 -64.22
C GLN A 38 10.29 21.64 -64.57
N GLY A 39 9.58 22.09 -63.53
CA GLY A 39 8.47 23.05 -63.60
C GLY A 39 8.04 23.46 -62.20
N GLU A 40 8.26 24.73 -61.85
CA GLU A 40 7.89 25.36 -60.58
C GLU A 40 6.37 25.36 -60.34
N HIS A 41 5.95 25.22 -59.08
CA HIS A 41 4.95 26.05 -58.37
C HIS A 41 4.21 25.29 -57.24
N GLU A 42 4.34 25.86 -56.04
CA GLU A 42 3.38 25.90 -54.92
C GLU A 42 3.15 24.64 -54.05
N HIS A 43 3.73 24.71 -52.84
CA HIS A 43 3.61 23.73 -51.76
C HIS A 43 2.23 23.75 -51.08
N HIS A 44 1.43 22.69 -51.27
CA HIS A 44 0.46 22.21 -50.28
C HIS A 44 0.96 20.87 -49.71
N GLY A 45 1.59 20.91 -48.54
CA GLY A 45 2.09 19.73 -47.83
C GLY A 45 1.09 19.21 -46.79
N SER A 46 0.55 18.02 -47.04
CA SER A 46 -0.17 17.16 -46.10
C SER A 46 0.72 16.74 -44.93
N LYS A 47 0.26 16.91 -43.69
CA LYS A 47 0.95 16.45 -42.48
C LYS A 47 0.88 14.91 -42.34
N ALA A 48 2.00 14.30 -41.97
CA ALA A 48 2.10 12.91 -41.53
C ALA A 48 1.44 12.71 -40.14
N PRO A 49 0.92 11.51 -39.82
CA PRO A 49 0.28 11.26 -38.54
C PRO A 49 1.34 11.16 -37.43
N GLY A 50 1.24 12.00 -36.39
CA GLY A 50 2.09 11.94 -35.20
C GLY A 50 2.70 13.25 -34.70
N SER A 51 2.35 14.42 -35.26
CA SER A 51 2.94 15.70 -34.85
C SER A 51 2.06 16.57 -33.92
N GLU A 52 1.11 16.00 -33.18
CA GLU A 52 0.17 16.77 -32.32
C GLU A 52 0.58 16.88 -30.83
N TYR A 53 1.83 16.59 -30.48
CA TYR A 53 2.36 16.79 -29.11
C TYR A 53 3.60 17.69 -29.07
N ARG A 54 3.51 18.87 -29.67
CA ARG A 54 4.34 20.02 -29.28
C ARG A 54 3.40 21.12 -28.80
N VAL A 55 3.30 21.24 -27.48
CA VAL A 55 2.66 22.38 -26.84
C VAL A 55 3.67 23.52 -26.88
N ASP A 56 3.34 24.59 -27.58
CA ASP A 56 4.09 25.85 -27.48
C ASP A 56 4.03 26.32 -26.02
N GLU A 57 5.19 26.64 -25.43
CA GLU A 57 5.31 27.23 -24.10
C GLU A 57 4.59 28.59 -24.08
N LYS A 58 3.32 28.59 -23.67
CA LYS A 58 2.68 29.80 -23.19
C LYS A 58 2.89 29.88 -21.68
N PRO A 59 3.42 31.00 -21.14
CA PRO A 59 3.52 31.19 -19.71
C PRO A 59 2.10 31.18 -19.13
N MET A 60 1.86 30.35 -18.11
CA MET A 60 0.62 30.44 -17.34
C MET A 60 0.66 31.72 -16.50
N GLU A 61 -0.32 32.59 -16.68
CA GLU A 61 -0.53 33.73 -15.79
C GLU A 61 -0.94 33.21 -14.41
N HIS A 62 -0.08 33.43 -13.41
CA HIS A 62 -0.38 33.12 -12.01
C HIS A 62 -1.28 34.22 -11.43
N HIS A 63 -2.55 33.90 -11.18
CA HIS A 63 -3.38 34.67 -10.26
C HIS A 63 -3.06 34.24 -8.83
N HIS A 64 -2.31 35.06 -8.11
CA HIS A 64 -2.16 34.93 -6.66
C HIS A 64 -3.43 35.42 -5.97
N GLY A 65 -4.26 34.48 -5.52
CA GLY A 65 -5.21 34.73 -4.43
C GLY A 65 -4.45 34.70 -3.12
N ASP A 66 -4.35 35.85 -2.47
CA ASP A 66 -3.73 36.05 -1.16
C ASP A 66 -4.70 35.54 -0.08
N ASP A 67 -4.61 34.25 0.27
CA ASP A 67 -5.23 33.72 1.48
C ASP A 67 -4.22 33.82 2.62
N GLY A 68 -4.31 34.94 3.34
CA GLY A 68 -3.51 35.24 4.53
C GLY A 68 -3.80 34.28 5.69
N GLY A 69 -2.99 33.24 5.80
CA GLY A 69 -2.76 32.50 7.03
C GLY A 69 -1.26 32.37 7.27
N GLU A 70 -0.80 32.60 8.50
CA GLU A 70 0.53 32.20 8.96
C GLU A 70 0.67 30.68 8.85
N GLY A 71 0.96 30.18 7.65
CA GLY A 71 1.31 28.81 7.36
C GLY A 71 2.79 28.70 7.06
N ASP A 72 3.41 27.62 7.51
CA ASP A 72 4.78 27.23 7.14
C ASP A 72 4.94 27.31 5.61
N LEU A 73 5.95 28.04 5.12
CA LEU A 73 6.23 28.24 3.69
C LEU A 73 6.37 26.91 2.92
N PHE A 74 6.61 25.81 3.63
CA PHE A 74 6.73 24.46 3.09
C PHE A 74 5.45 23.62 3.13
N ARG A 75 4.32 24.12 3.67
CA ARG A 75 3.12 23.32 3.90
C ARG A 75 1.83 24.12 3.71
N THR A 76 1.05 23.76 2.71
CA THR A 76 -0.38 24.06 2.66
C THR A 76 -1.15 22.78 2.95
N ARG A 77 -1.67 22.62 4.18
CA ARG A 77 -2.54 21.48 4.51
C ARG A 77 -3.85 21.57 3.71
N GLY A 78 -4.34 20.43 3.24
CA GLY A 78 -5.68 20.30 2.65
C GLY A 78 -6.75 20.72 3.65
N ALA A 79 -7.20 21.96 3.59
CA ALA A 79 -8.25 22.47 4.47
C ALA A 79 -9.62 21.99 3.98
N HIS A 80 -9.99 20.74 4.25
CA HIS A 80 -11.37 20.25 4.10
C HIS A 80 -12.23 20.62 5.32
N GLY A 81 -12.15 21.89 5.76
CA GLY A 81 -12.71 22.40 7.02
C GLY A 81 -14.24 22.25 7.17
N ASP A 82 -14.91 21.90 6.09
CA ASP A 82 -16.25 21.32 6.14
C ASP A 82 -16.31 20.17 5.14
N LEU A 83 -16.65 18.96 5.63
CA LEU A 83 -16.84 17.76 4.78
C LEU A 83 -18.01 17.91 3.79
N GLY A 84 -18.66 19.08 3.78
CA GLY A 84 -19.64 19.57 2.83
C GLY A 84 -19.17 20.74 1.97
N ALA A 85 -17.86 20.88 1.67
CA ALA A 85 -17.37 21.81 0.65
C ALA A 85 -18.26 21.68 -0.60
N SER A 86 -19.12 22.68 -0.81
CA SER A 86 -20.13 22.69 -1.86
C SER A 86 -19.47 22.27 -3.15
N LYS A 87 -19.93 21.17 -3.76
CA LYS A 87 -19.50 20.74 -5.08
C LYS A 87 -19.44 22.00 -5.93
N PRO A 88 -18.25 22.43 -6.40
CA PRO A 88 -18.19 23.66 -7.17
C PRO A 88 -19.15 23.48 -8.35
N GLU A 89 -19.75 24.56 -8.85
CA GLU A 89 -20.46 24.53 -10.13
C GLU A 89 -19.43 24.19 -11.22
N MET A 90 -19.06 22.91 -11.29
CA MET A 90 -17.94 22.43 -12.07
C MET A 90 -18.48 22.11 -13.45
N GLU A 91 -18.38 23.06 -14.35
CA GLU A 91 -18.24 22.72 -15.76
C GLU A 91 -17.13 21.68 -15.89
N GLN A 92 -17.39 20.61 -16.64
CA GLN A 92 -16.39 19.62 -17.05
C GLN A 92 -15.38 20.26 -18.01
N THR A 93 -14.65 21.28 -17.56
CA THR A 93 -13.60 21.92 -18.32
C THR A 93 -12.43 20.95 -18.45
N GLU A 94 -11.82 20.90 -19.63
CA GLU A 94 -10.64 20.05 -19.90
C GLU A 94 -9.53 20.24 -18.86
N GLY A 95 -9.43 21.44 -18.28
CA GLY A 95 -8.51 21.78 -17.19
C GLY A 95 -8.70 20.95 -15.91
N LEU A 96 -9.93 20.64 -15.49
CA LEU A 96 -10.19 19.80 -14.32
C LEU A 96 -9.82 18.34 -14.57
N LEU A 97 -10.07 17.84 -15.77
CA LEU A 97 -9.65 16.48 -16.15
C LEU A 97 -8.13 16.37 -16.20
N ALA A 98 -7.44 17.37 -16.74
CA ALA A 98 -5.98 17.42 -16.75
C ALA A 98 -5.41 17.46 -15.32
N ARG A 99 -5.98 18.30 -14.45
CA ARG A 99 -5.61 18.38 -13.02
C ARG A 99 -5.80 17.05 -12.31
N GLY A 100 -7.01 16.47 -12.41
CA GLY A 100 -7.31 15.15 -11.84
C GLY A 100 -6.38 14.05 -12.38
N ARG A 101 -6.07 14.07 -13.68
CA ARG A 101 -5.14 13.12 -14.30
C ARG A 101 -3.73 13.23 -13.73
N ASN A 102 -3.22 14.44 -13.52
CA ASN A 102 -1.88 14.63 -12.96
C ASN A 102 -1.81 14.03 -11.54
N ILE A 103 -2.76 14.39 -10.67
CA ILE A 103 -2.82 13.87 -9.30
C ILE A 103 -2.97 12.34 -9.31
N TYR A 104 -3.83 11.80 -10.16
CA TYR A 104 -4.03 10.36 -10.27
C TYR A 104 -2.76 9.61 -10.67
N LEU A 105 -2.02 10.14 -11.65
CA LEU A 105 -0.75 9.57 -12.10
C LEU A 105 0.37 9.70 -11.07
N HIS A 106 0.27 10.66 -10.16
CA HIS A 106 1.28 10.85 -9.10
C HIS A 106 0.97 10.05 -7.83
N MET A 107 -0.31 9.80 -7.50
CA MET A 107 -0.69 9.21 -6.21
C MET A 107 -1.49 7.90 -6.32
N CYS A 108 -2.41 7.80 -7.28
CA CYS A 108 -3.40 6.73 -7.29
C CYS A 108 -3.02 5.56 -8.22
N VAL A 109 -2.25 5.85 -9.26
CA VAL A 109 -1.95 4.90 -10.35
C VAL A 109 -1.19 3.66 -9.90
N PHE A 110 -0.38 3.76 -8.85
CA PHE A 110 0.43 2.65 -8.34
C PHE A 110 -0.44 1.50 -7.82
N CYS A 111 -1.61 1.82 -7.28
CA CYS A 111 -2.58 0.82 -6.82
C CYS A 111 -3.70 0.60 -7.86
N HIS A 112 -4.28 1.69 -8.38
CA HIS A 112 -5.49 1.61 -9.21
C HIS A 112 -5.26 1.40 -10.72
N GLY A 113 -4.00 1.42 -11.19
CA GLY A 113 -3.66 1.20 -12.60
C GLY A 113 -3.92 2.42 -13.50
N LYS A 114 -3.25 2.51 -14.65
CA LYS A 114 -3.37 3.69 -15.54
C LYS A 114 -4.77 3.88 -16.16
N ASP A 115 -5.50 2.78 -16.31
CA ASP A 115 -6.85 2.70 -16.88
C ASP A 115 -7.93 2.50 -15.79
N GLY A 116 -7.57 2.65 -14.50
CA GLY A 116 -8.52 2.50 -13.39
C GLY A 116 -8.96 1.06 -13.14
N ASN A 117 -8.20 0.06 -13.61
CA ASN A 117 -8.55 -1.36 -13.53
C ASN A 117 -8.24 -2.05 -12.18
N GLY A 118 -7.59 -1.35 -11.24
CA GLY A 118 -7.16 -1.91 -9.96
C GLY A 118 -5.88 -2.75 -10.02
N GLY A 119 -5.16 -2.75 -11.15
CA GLY A 119 -3.95 -3.52 -11.41
C GLY A 119 -2.70 -2.65 -11.58
N GLY A 120 -2.48 -1.71 -10.67
CA GLY A 120 -1.25 -0.92 -10.64
C GLY A 120 -0.01 -1.75 -10.20
N ALA A 121 1.18 -1.18 -10.32
CA ALA A 121 2.45 -1.87 -10.03
C ALA A 121 2.57 -2.38 -8.58
N ALA A 122 1.81 -1.82 -7.64
CA ALA A 122 1.80 -2.25 -6.25
C ALA A 122 0.93 -3.50 -6.01
N VAL A 123 0.05 -3.88 -6.95
CA VAL A 123 -1.06 -4.82 -6.69
C VAL A 123 -0.63 -6.18 -6.13
N GLU A 124 0.56 -6.66 -6.49
CA GLU A 124 1.10 -7.94 -6.01
C GLU A 124 1.38 -7.96 -4.49
N TYR A 125 1.50 -6.77 -3.88
CA TYR A 125 1.77 -6.58 -2.46
C TYR A 125 0.52 -6.17 -1.66
N LEU A 126 -0.64 -6.04 -2.31
CA LEU A 126 -1.84 -5.48 -1.69
C LEU A 126 -2.95 -6.51 -1.55
N TYR A 127 -3.44 -6.65 -0.33
CA TYR A 127 -4.67 -7.37 -0.03
C TYR A 127 -5.49 -6.55 0.96
N PRO A 128 -6.78 -6.24 0.71
CA PRO A 128 -7.57 -6.56 -0.47
C PRO A 128 -7.11 -5.78 -1.70
N TRP A 129 -7.39 -6.34 -2.87
CA TRP A 129 -7.08 -5.70 -4.15
C TRP A 129 -7.69 -4.30 -4.30
N PRO A 130 -6.96 -3.35 -4.91
CA PRO A 130 -7.48 -2.03 -5.26
C PRO A 130 -8.75 -2.10 -6.12
N ARG A 131 -9.60 -1.09 -6.00
CA ARG A 131 -10.87 -1.05 -6.72
C ARG A 131 -10.65 -0.85 -8.23
N ASP A 132 -11.20 -1.75 -9.03
CA ASP A 132 -11.50 -1.55 -10.46
C ASP A 132 -12.70 -0.59 -10.63
N PHE A 133 -12.44 0.61 -11.13
CA PHE A 133 -13.43 1.66 -11.34
C PHE A 133 -14.27 1.43 -12.60
N ARG A 134 -13.81 0.65 -13.58
CA ARG A 134 -14.39 0.57 -14.93
C ARG A 134 -15.81 0.01 -14.93
N ARG A 135 -16.11 -0.89 -13.99
CA ARG A 135 -17.45 -1.48 -13.82
C ARG A 135 -18.45 -0.57 -13.10
N GLY A 136 -17.99 0.53 -12.50
CA GLY A 136 -18.86 1.41 -11.71
C GLY A 136 -19.48 0.72 -10.49
N ILE A 137 -18.76 -0.22 -9.88
CA ILE A 137 -19.22 -0.99 -8.70
C ILE A 137 -18.45 -0.48 -7.48
N PHE A 138 -19.13 0.25 -6.60
CA PHE A 138 -18.51 0.88 -5.42
C PHE A 138 -19.05 0.27 -4.13
N LYS A 139 -18.15 -0.06 -3.19
CA LYS A 139 -18.54 -0.70 -1.91
C LYS A 139 -19.25 0.29 -0.99
N PHE A 140 -18.70 1.51 -0.84
CA PHE A 140 -19.11 2.47 0.17
C PHE A 140 -20.02 3.51 -0.47
N ARG A 141 -21.32 3.40 -0.18
CA ARG A 141 -22.37 4.19 -0.83
C ARG A 141 -23.46 4.55 0.17
N SER A 142 -24.08 5.71 -0.08
CA SER A 142 -25.33 6.12 0.56
C SER A 142 -26.55 5.83 -0.30
N THR A 143 -26.41 5.00 -1.34
CA THR A 143 -27.46 4.66 -2.31
C THR A 143 -27.80 3.15 -2.28
N PRO A 144 -29.00 2.72 -2.73
CA PRO A 144 -29.39 1.31 -2.75
C PRO A 144 -28.42 0.41 -3.52
N THR A 145 -28.32 -0.87 -3.15
CA THR A 145 -27.49 -1.87 -3.86
C THR A 145 -27.73 -1.88 -5.36
N GLY A 146 -26.66 -2.00 -6.15
CA GLY A 146 -26.68 -1.98 -7.62
C GLY A 146 -26.64 -0.57 -8.24
N SER A 147 -26.95 0.48 -7.48
CA SER A 147 -26.93 1.86 -7.97
C SER A 147 -25.54 2.52 -7.81
N LEU A 148 -25.28 3.54 -8.64
CA LEU A 148 -24.04 4.33 -8.56
C LEU A 148 -23.92 5.08 -7.22
N PRO A 149 -22.69 5.27 -6.71
CA PRO A 149 -22.43 6.13 -5.55
C PRO A 149 -22.88 7.56 -5.83
N ARG A 150 -23.16 8.32 -4.77
CA ARG A 150 -23.21 9.78 -4.87
C ARG A 150 -21.79 10.35 -4.93
N ASP A 151 -21.68 11.56 -5.46
CA ASP A 151 -20.39 12.26 -5.58
C ASP A 151 -19.74 12.47 -4.20
N GLU A 152 -20.56 12.71 -3.17
CA GLU A 152 -20.13 12.83 -1.78
C GLU A 152 -19.60 11.50 -1.21
N ASP A 153 -20.12 10.35 -1.66
CA ASP A 153 -19.60 9.04 -1.22
C ASP A 153 -18.16 8.83 -1.70
N LEU A 154 -17.87 9.23 -2.94
CA LEU A 154 -16.52 9.18 -3.52
C LEU A 154 -15.59 10.16 -2.80
N TYR A 155 -16.06 11.38 -2.55
CA TYR A 155 -15.32 12.40 -1.81
C TYR A 155 -14.94 11.92 -0.41
N GLN A 156 -15.89 11.41 0.36
CA GLN A 156 -15.64 10.87 1.70
C GLN A 156 -14.64 9.71 1.68
N THR A 157 -14.75 8.83 0.68
CA THR A 157 -13.83 7.69 0.52
C THR A 157 -12.39 8.15 0.27
N ILE A 158 -12.18 9.18 -0.55
CA ILE A 158 -10.84 9.71 -0.84
C ILE A 158 -10.27 10.42 0.40
N VAL A 159 -11.06 11.33 0.99
CA VAL A 159 -10.62 12.16 2.12
C VAL A 159 -10.30 11.31 3.36
N LYS A 160 -11.14 10.32 3.67
CA LYS A 160 -10.98 9.48 4.87
C LYS A 160 -10.14 8.22 4.64
N GLY A 161 -9.89 7.88 3.38
CA GLY A 161 -9.29 6.60 3.01
C GLY A 161 -10.21 5.42 3.34
N VAL A 162 -9.64 4.21 3.33
CA VAL A 162 -10.39 2.98 3.63
C VAL A 162 -9.67 2.20 4.72
N PRO A 163 -10.14 2.27 5.98
CA PRO A 163 -9.53 1.55 7.10
C PRO A 163 -9.44 0.04 6.88
N GLY A 164 -8.39 -0.60 7.41
CA GLY A 164 -8.13 -2.03 7.20
C GLY A 164 -7.73 -2.41 5.77
N THR A 165 -7.28 -1.43 4.97
CA THR A 165 -6.71 -1.60 3.63
C THR A 165 -5.54 -0.63 3.44
N SER A 166 -4.81 -0.77 2.34
CA SER A 166 -3.68 0.10 1.97
C SER A 166 -4.08 1.45 1.39
N MET A 167 -5.38 1.81 1.34
CA MET A 167 -5.85 3.12 0.87
C MET A 167 -5.77 4.17 1.99
N PRO A 168 -4.79 5.10 1.97
CA PRO A 168 -4.64 6.10 3.01
C PRO A 168 -5.73 7.16 2.93
N ALA A 169 -5.86 7.95 4.00
CA ALA A 169 -6.66 9.17 3.99
C ALA A 169 -5.91 10.25 3.21
N TRP A 170 -6.58 10.93 2.28
CA TRP A 170 -5.95 11.99 1.47
C TRP A 170 -6.37 13.39 1.89
N GLY A 171 -7.16 13.52 2.96
CA GLY A 171 -7.75 14.80 3.35
C GLY A 171 -6.73 15.89 3.67
N ASP A 172 -5.63 15.54 4.33
CA ASP A 172 -4.63 16.54 4.70
C ASP A 172 -3.66 16.86 3.54
N ALA A 173 -3.61 16.00 2.51
CA ALA A 173 -2.82 16.23 1.29
C ALA A 173 -3.57 16.99 0.21
N LEU A 174 -4.82 16.62 -0.07
CA LEU A 174 -5.55 17.16 -1.21
C LEU A 174 -6.36 18.39 -0.82
N THR A 175 -6.37 19.41 -1.69
CA THR A 175 -7.36 20.49 -1.55
C THR A 175 -8.75 19.98 -1.96
N PRO A 176 -9.86 20.63 -1.51
CA PRO A 176 -11.20 20.31 -2.01
C PRO A 176 -11.28 20.27 -3.55
N GLN A 177 -10.63 21.21 -4.23
CA GLN A 177 -10.58 21.32 -5.68
C GLN A 177 -9.86 20.13 -6.32
N ASP A 178 -8.73 19.69 -5.74
CA ASP A 178 -7.99 18.50 -6.19
C ASP A 178 -8.82 17.23 -6.04
N THR A 179 -9.47 17.06 -4.89
CA THR A 179 -10.35 15.91 -4.63
C THR A 179 -11.51 15.87 -5.63
N TRP A 180 -12.13 17.01 -5.92
CA TRP A 180 -13.20 17.10 -6.91
C TRP A 180 -12.72 16.82 -8.35
N ALA A 181 -11.53 17.29 -8.71
CA ALA A 181 -10.91 16.98 -10.00
C ALA A 181 -10.62 15.47 -10.16
N LEU A 182 -10.13 14.82 -9.11
CA LEU A 182 -9.94 13.37 -9.07
C LEU A 182 -11.26 12.60 -9.23
N ILE A 183 -12.32 13.02 -8.54
CA ILE A 183 -13.64 12.38 -8.65
C ILE A 183 -14.16 12.44 -10.09
N ASN A 184 -13.99 13.58 -10.77
CA ASN A 184 -14.37 13.71 -12.17
C ASN A 184 -13.62 12.70 -13.06
N LEU A 185 -12.31 12.54 -12.86
CA LEU A 185 -11.53 11.51 -13.55
C LEU A 185 -12.01 10.10 -13.23
N ILE A 186 -12.23 9.77 -11.95
CA ILE A 186 -12.65 8.44 -11.50
C ILE A 186 -13.96 8.03 -12.18
N LYS A 187 -14.91 8.97 -12.27
CA LYS A 187 -16.20 8.75 -12.94
C LYS A 187 -16.02 8.46 -14.44
N ASN A 188 -15.01 9.05 -15.08
CA ASN A 188 -14.72 8.85 -16.50
C ASN A 188 -14.22 7.43 -16.84
N PHE A 189 -13.74 6.64 -15.86
CA PHE A 189 -13.36 5.25 -16.11
C PHE A 189 -14.55 4.33 -16.41
N SER A 190 -15.78 4.71 -16.04
CA SER A 190 -16.96 3.88 -16.25
C SER A 190 -18.03 4.58 -17.09
N PRO A 191 -18.50 3.96 -18.19
CA PRO A 191 -19.60 4.52 -18.97
C PRO A 191 -20.93 4.56 -18.20
N ARG A 192 -21.04 3.90 -17.03
CA ARG A 192 -22.26 3.96 -16.23
C ARG A 192 -22.57 5.37 -15.75
N PHE A 193 -21.55 6.15 -15.35
CA PHE A 193 -21.74 7.51 -14.84
C PHE A 193 -22.28 8.50 -15.88
N SER A 194 -22.17 8.19 -17.18
CA SER A 194 -22.76 8.99 -18.26
C SER A 194 -24.09 8.43 -18.79
N LYS A 195 -24.42 7.17 -18.48
CA LYS A 195 -25.59 6.46 -19.01
C LYS A 195 -26.71 6.27 -18.00
N GLU A 196 -26.40 6.32 -16.70
CA GLU A 196 -27.34 6.03 -15.62
C GLU A 196 -27.32 7.17 -14.60
N PRO A 197 -28.48 7.56 -14.04
CA PRO A 197 -28.51 8.49 -12.92
C PRO A 197 -27.92 7.85 -11.66
N GLN A 198 -27.36 8.68 -10.77
CA GLN A 198 -26.95 8.23 -9.43
C GLN A 198 -28.17 7.87 -8.57
N GLY A 199 -28.06 6.82 -7.76
CA GLY A 199 -29.19 6.31 -6.94
C GLY A 199 -29.65 7.30 -5.88
N GLU A 200 -30.92 7.23 -5.46
CA GLU A 200 -31.45 8.07 -4.38
C GLU A 200 -30.72 7.81 -3.05
N LYS A 201 -30.56 8.87 -2.24
CA LYS A 201 -29.88 8.75 -0.96
C LYS A 201 -30.79 8.02 0.03
N ILE A 202 -30.26 6.97 0.65
CA ILE A 202 -30.92 6.26 1.74
C ILE A 202 -31.01 7.21 2.94
N THR A 203 -32.23 7.45 3.40
CA THR A 203 -32.52 8.20 4.62
C THR A 203 -32.84 7.22 5.75
N ALA A 204 -32.36 7.53 6.95
CA ALA A 204 -32.69 6.80 8.18
C ALA A 204 -33.32 7.75 9.19
N ASN A 205 -34.23 7.26 10.03
CA ASN A 205 -34.68 8.01 11.19
C ASN A 205 -33.57 8.08 12.24
N ASP A 206 -33.76 8.92 13.26
CA ASP A 206 -32.81 8.98 14.37
C ASP A 206 -32.66 7.61 15.06
N PRO A 207 -31.43 7.21 15.43
CA PRO A 207 -31.20 5.92 16.07
C PRO A 207 -31.98 5.86 17.39
N PRO A 208 -32.79 4.81 17.63
CA PRO A 208 -33.44 4.63 18.91
C PRO A 208 -32.38 4.44 20.02
N PRO A 209 -32.67 4.78 21.28
CA PRO A 209 -31.74 4.55 22.39
C PRO A 209 -31.34 3.08 22.52
N ALA A 210 -30.07 2.81 22.81
CA ALA A 210 -29.58 1.47 23.09
C ALA A 210 -30.25 0.93 24.37
N ARG A 211 -31.14 -0.06 24.23
CA ARG A 211 -31.80 -0.76 25.34
C ARG A 211 -31.43 -2.24 25.32
N PRO A 212 -31.32 -2.92 26.49
CA PRO A 212 -30.98 -4.34 26.55
C PRO A 212 -31.88 -5.23 25.66
N GLU A 213 -33.19 -4.95 25.62
CA GLU A 213 -34.16 -5.67 24.77
C GLU A 213 -33.85 -5.53 23.27
N LEU A 214 -33.44 -4.33 22.85
CA LEU A 214 -33.13 -4.03 21.44
C LEU A 214 -31.82 -4.71 21.02
N ILE A 215 -30.83 -4.74 21.91
CA ILE A 215 -29.57 -5.46 21.72
C ILE A 215 -29.83 -6.98 21.64
N ALA A 216 -30.66 -7.53 22.53
CA ALA A 216 -31.02 -8.94 22.51
C ALA A 216 -31.74 -9.32 21.20
N LYS A 217 -32.70 -8.51 20.76
CA LYS A 217 -33.34 -8.67 19.45
C LYS A 217 -32.33 -8.61 18.30
N GLY A 218 -31.38 -7.69 18.36
CA GLY A 218 -30.31 -7.58 17.37
C GLY A 218 -29.45 -8.83 17.29
N LYS A 219 -29.10 -9.44 18.42
CA LYS A 219 -28.40 -10.73 18.47
C LYS A 219 -29.19 -11.84 17.78
N ASP A 220 -30.49 -11.95 18.08
CA ASP A 220 -31.34 -12.97 17.47
C ASP A 220 -31.46 -12.78 15.96
N LEU A 221 -31.59 -11.53 15.50
CA LEU A 221 -31.60 -11.18 14.08
C LEU A 221 -30.26 -11.52 13.40
N PHE A 222 -29.14 -11.26 14.07
CA PHE A 222 -27.80 -11.56 13.54
C PHE A 222 -27.63 -13.06 13.22
N THR A 223 -28.11 -13.93 14.12
CA THR A 223 -28.14 -15.38 13.89
C THR A 223 -29.18 -15.77 12.86
N LYS A 224 -30.41 -15.24 12.95
CA LYS A 224 -31.52 -15.55 12.03
C LYS A 224 -31.19 -15.22 10.58
N HIS A 225 -30.47 -14.13 10.34
CA HIS A 225 -30.03 -13.69 9.03
C HIS A 225 -28.66 -14.24 8.62
N LYS A 226 -28.15 -15.23 9.37
CA LYS A 226 -26.91 -15.97 9.07
C LYS A 226 -25.67 -15.09 8.95
N CYS A 227 -25.66 -13.94 9.62
CA CYS A 227 -24.48 -13.08 9.69
C CYS A 227 -23.29 -13.81 10.34
N VAL A 228 -23.61 -14.73 11.27
CA VAL A 228 -22.64 -15.63 11.93
C VAL A 228 -21.87 -16.53 10.96
N ASN A 229 -22.43 -16.87 9.79
CA ASN A 229 -21.74 -17.75 8.85
C ASN A 229 -20.49 -17.10 8.26
N CYS A 230 -20.46 -15.77 8.16
CA CYS A 230 -19.30 -15.02 7.66
C CYS A 230 -18.54 -14.34 8.81
N HIS A 231 -19.24 -13.64 9.70
CA HIS A 231 -18.63 -12.85 10.76
C HIS A 231 -18.30 -13.65 12.04
N GLY A 232 -18.88 -14.85 12.18
CA GLY A 232 -18.78 -15.70 13.36
C GLY A 232 -19.59 -15.22 14.57
N GLU A 233 -19.69 -16.05 15.61
CA GLU A 233 -20.32 -15.65 16.88
C GLU A 233 -19.47 -14.66 17.68
N SER A 234 -18.15 -14.68 17.45
CA SER A 234 -17.22 -13.75 18.07
C SER A 234 -17.26 -12.36 17.41
N LEU A 235 -17.80 -12.26 16.19
CA LEU A 235 -17.76 -11.09 15.30
C LEU A 235 -16.35 -10.75 14.79
N ARG A 236 -15.39 -11.67 14.92
CA ARG A 236 -13.99 -11.46 14.50
C ARG A 236 -13.69 -11.95 13.08
N GLY A 237 -14.74 -12.25 12.31
CA GLY A 237 -14.61 -12.78 10.95
C GLY A 237 -14.17 -14.25 10.92
N ASP A 238 -14.57 -15.03 11.92
CA ASP A 238 -14.24 -16.45 12.12
C ASP A 238 -15.44 -17.37 11.84
N GLY A 239 -16.38 -16.92 11.00
CA GLY A 239 -17.50 -17.73 10.56
C GLY A 239 -17.07 -18.84 9.59
N GLU A 240 -17.86 -19.92 9.51
CA GLU A 240 -17.56 -21.11 8.68
C GLU A 240 -17.31 -20.80 7.19
N LEU A 241 -17.87 -19.70 6.67
CA LEU A 241 -17.72 -19.27 5.28
C LEU A 241 -16.60 -18.24 5.08
N ALA A 242 -16.02 -17.68 6.15
CA ALA A 242 -15.16 -16.50 6.10
C ALA A 242 -14.01 -16.61 5.08
N ASP A 243 -13.36 -17.78 5.02
CA ASP A 243 -12.20 -18.02 4.16
C ASP A 243 -12.56 -18.49 2.73
N SER A 244 -13.85 -18.61 2.42
CA SER A 244 -14.36 -19.12 1.12
C SER A 244 -15.07 -18.05 0.27
N LEU A 245 -15.08 -16.80 0.73
CA LEU A 245 -15.79 -15.71 0.10
C LEU A 245 -14.99 -15.07 -1.04
N PHE A 246 -15.67 -14.83 -2.17
CA PHE A 246 -15.08 -14.16 -3.33
C PHE A 246 -15.91 -12.94 -3.74
N ASP A 247 -15.22 -11.93 -4.25
CA ASP A 247 -15.83 -10.73 -4.81
C ASP A 247 -16.28 -10.93 -6.27
N ALA A 248 -16.87 -9.89 -6.87
CA ALA A 248 -17.36 -9.93 -8.25
C ALA A 248 -16.26 -10.05 -9.32
N TRP A 249 -14.98 -10.02 -8.92
CA TRP A 249 -13.79 -10.22 -9.74
C TRP A 249 -13.06 -11.53 -9.39
N LYS A 250 -13.65 -12.39 -8.54
CA LYS A 250 -13.06 -13.66 -8.08
C LYS A 250 -11.83 -13.49 -7.21
N HIS A 251 -11.68 -12.33 -6.58
CA HIS A 251 -10.69 -12.13 -5.54
C HIS A 251 -11.23 -12.61 -4.19
N ALA A 252 -10.37 -13.19 -3.35
CA ALA A 252 -10.73 -13.55 -1.99
C ALA A 252 -11.15 -12.31 -1.19
N VAL A 253 -12.13 -12.46 -0.31
CA VAL A 253 -12.65 -11.38 0.53
C VAL A 253 -12.27 -11.64 1.98
N PHE A 254 -11.46 -10.75 2.56
CA PHE A 254 -11.20 -10.77 3.99
C PHE A 254 -12.39 -10.25 4.78
N VAL A 255 -12.93 -11.07 5.68
CA VAL A 255 -13.94 -10.67 6.66
C VAL A 255 -13.23 -10.08 7.87
N HIS A 256 -13.27 -8.75 8.00
CA HIS A 256 -12.62 -8.03 9.10
C HIS A 256 -13.28 -8.29 10.46
N ASP A 257 -12.49 -8.11 11.52
CA ASP A 257 -12.99 -8.07 12.90
C ASP A 257 -13.85 -6.82 13.12
N ILE A 258 -15.17 -7.02 13.21
CA ILE A 258 -16.14 -5.93 13.36
C ILE A 258 -16.40 -5.57 14.84
N THR A 259 -15.65 -6.17 15.77
CA THR A 259 -15.56 -5.72 17.18
C THR A 259 -14.53 -4.59 17.35
N ALA A 260 -13.68 -4.35 16.35
CA ALA A 260 -12.71 -3.28 16.33
C ALA A 260 -13.17 -2.13 15.41
N PRO A 261 -13.55 -0.96 15.96
CA PRO A 261 -14.01 0.19 15.19
C PRO A 261 -13.01 0.66 14.12
N ALA A 262 -11.71 0.44 14.34
CA ALA A 262 -10.64 0.78 13.41
C ALA A 262 -10.71 0.04 12.06
N TYR A 263 -11.45 -1.07 11.95
CA TYR A 263 -11.59 -1.82 10.69
C TYR A 263 -12.88 -1.52 9.92
N TYR A 264 -13.71 -0.58 10.39
CA TYR A 264 -14.91 -0.17 9.68
C TYR A 264 -14.59 0.71 8.47
N LYS A 265 -14.64 0.10 7.30
CA LYS A 265 -14.29 0.71 5.99
C LYS A 265 -15.13 1.92 5.60
N ALA A 266 -16.37 2.00 6.09
CA ALA A 266 -17.32 3.07 5.77
C ALA A 266 -17.80 3.85 7.01
N GLY A 267 -17.00 3.87 8.08
CA GLY A 267 -17.35 4.48 9.37
C GLY A 267 -18.02 3.50 10.34
N PHE A 268 -17.86 3.78 11.64
CA PHE A 268 -18.32 2.91 12.75
C PHE A 268 -19.43 3.55 13.60
N GLU A 269 -19.89 4.76 13.26
CA GLU A 269 -21.02 5.36 13.96
C GLU A 269 -22.32 4.59 13.66
N ALA A 270 -23.33 4.72 14.53
CA ALA A 270 -24.60 4.00 14.37
C ALA A 270 -25.20 4.18 12.96
N VAL A 271 -25.19 5.41 12.45
CA VAL A 271 -25.69 5.76 11.12
C VAL A 271 -24.84 5.19 9.98
N ASP A 272 -23.53 5.02 10.19
CA ASP A 272 -22.63 4.44 9.19
C ASP A 272 -22.83 2.92 9.05
N ILE A 273 -23.01 2.24 10.18
CA ILE A 273 -23.32 0.80 10.21
C ILE A 273 -24.72 0.58 9.64
N PHE A 274 -25.70 1.41 10.01
CA PHE A 274 -27.04 1.37 9.42
C PHE A 274 -26.97 1.53 7.90
N ARG A 275 -26.22 2.53 7.40
CA ARG A 275 -25.99 2.74 5.97
C ARG A 275 -25.41 1.49 5.33
N THR A 276 -24.38 0.89 5.92
CA THR A 276 -23.72 -0.32 5.40
C THR A 276 -24.69 -1.50 5.30
N LEU A 277 -25.51 -1.73 6.33
CA LEU A 277 -26.53 -2.77 6.31
C LEU A 277 -27.61 -2.47 5.25
N SER A 278 -27.98 -1.22 5.05
CA SER A 278 -29.04 -0.80 4.13
C SER A 278 -28.60 -0.79 2.66
N SER A 279 -27.38 -0.33 2.36
CA SER A 279 -26.86 -0.22 0.99
C SER A 279 -26.16 -1.49 0.50
N GLY A 280 -25.66 -2.31 1.44
CA GLY A 280 -24.77 -3.42 1.14
C GLY A 280 -23.42 -2.95 0.59
N LEU A 281 -22.47 -3.88 0.47
CA LEU A 281 -21.14 -3.62 -0.10
C LEU A 281 -21.06 -4.22 -1.50
N ASP A 282 -21.48 -3.46 -2.50
CA ASP A 282 -21.58 -3.94 -3.88
C ASP A 282 -20.27 -4.57 -4.39
N GLY A 283 -20.44 -5.67 -5.10
CA GLY A 283 -19.36 -6.50 -5.60
C GLY A 283 -18.74 -7.43 -4.54
N THR A 284 -19.27 -7.46 -3.32
CA THR A 284 -18.88 -8.45 -2.28
C THR A 284 -20.07 -9.33 -1.89
N PRO A 285 -19.86 -10.43 -1.15
CA PRO A 285 -20.94 -11.23 -0.58
C PRO A 285 -21.77 -10.52 0.52
N MET A 286 -21.33 -9.36 1.03
CA MET A 286 -22.09 -8.58 2.01
C MET A 286 -23.22 -7.80 1.31
N GLY A 287 -24.36 -8.46 1.14
CA GLY A 287 -25.55 -7.90 0.51
C GLY A 287 -26.27 -6.83 1.35
N ALA A 288 -27.29 -6.23 0.75
CA ALA A 288 -28.15 -5.26 1.42
C ALA A 288 -29.27 -5.95 2.21
N TYR A 289 -29.55 -5.42 3.40
CA TYR A 289 -30.60 -5.85 4.32
C TYR A 289 -31.75 -4.83 4.39
N SER A 290 -31.86 -3.92 3.42
CA SER A 290 -32.94 -2.93 3.32
C SER A 290 -34.36 -3.52 3.19
N HIS A 291 -34.49 -4.83 2.98
CA HIS A 291 -35.76 -5.55 3.05
C HIS A 291 -36.26 -5.75 4.48
N LEU A 292 -35.41 -5.57 5.49
CA LEU A 292 -35.79 -5.65 6.90
C LEU A 292 -36.46 -4.35 7.35
N PRO A 293 -37.41 -4.42 8.31
CA PRO A 293 -37.92 -3.23 8.97
C PRO A 293 -36.79 -2.38 9.56
N GLU A 294 -36.91 -1.06 9.50
CA GLU A 294 -35.87 -0.16 9.99
C GLU A 294 -35.51 -0.38 11.47
N ASN A 295 -36.51 -0.66 12.31
CA ASN A 295 -36.28 -1.00 13.72
C ASN A 295 -35.45 -2.28 13.91
N ASP A 296 -35.50 -3.21 12.96
CA ASP A 296 -34.72 -4.44 12.99
C ASP A 296 -33.27 -4.17 12.57
N LEU A 297 -33.06 -3.27 11.61
CA LEU A 297 -31.72 -2.77 11.26
C LEU A 297 -31.09 -2.02 12.44
N TRP A 298 -31.83 -1.15 13.13
CA TRP A 298 -31.34 -0.50 14.35
C TRP A 298 -31.01 -1.50 15.47
N ALA A 299 -31.80 -2.56 15.62
CA ALA A 299 -31.48 -3.64 16.56
C ALA A 299 -30.13 -4.30 16.22
N LEU A 300 -29.91 -4.64 14.95
CA LEU A 300 -28.64 -5.18 14.47
C LEU A 300 -27.46 -4.23 14.74
N VAL A 301 -27.62 -2.93 14.44
CA VAL A 301 -26.62 -1.89 14.71
C VAL A 301 -26.24 -1.87 16.20
N HIS A 302 -27.24 -1.83 17.09
CA HIS A 302 -26.99 -1.80 18.54
C HIS A 302 -26.33 -3.07 19.05
N TYR A 303 -26.71 -4.24 18.53
CA TYR A 303 -26.02 -5.48 18.85
C TYR A 303 -24.54 -5.44 18.43
N ILE A 304 -24.25 -5.06 17.18
CA ILE A 304 -22.87 -4.97 16.66
C ILE A 304 -22.04 -4.00 17.52
N ARG A 305 -22.55 -2.79 17.78
CA ARG A 305 -21.84 -1.78 18.60
C ARG A 305 -21.66 -2.22 20.05
N SER A 306 -22.59 -2.99 20.61
CA SER A 306 -22.44 -3.55 21.97
C SER A 306 -21.27 -4.53 22.11
N ARG A 307 -20.70 -4.99 21.00
CA ARG A 307 -19.56 -5.91 20.95
C ARG A 307 -18.23 -5.21 20.72
N PHE A 308 -18.17 -3.88 20.68
CA PHE A 308 -16.91 -3.17 20.48
C PHE A 308 -15.96 -3.39 21.66
N THR A 309 -14.73 -3.82 21.36
CA THR A 309 -13.73 -4.21 22.37
C THR A 309 -12.50 -3.30 22.39
N LYS A 310 -12.26 -2.55 21.31
CA LYS A 310 -11.09 -1.69 21.13
C LYS A 310 -11.50 -0.26 20.83
N GLU A 311 -10.72 0.71 21.29
CA GLU A 311 -10.83 2.09 20.82
C GLU A 311 -10.20 2.23 19.44
N ALA A 312 -10.80 3.04 18.56
CA ALA A 312 -10.18 3.38 17.28
C ALA A 312 -9.00 4.34 17.51
N LYS A 313 -7.78 3.90 17.19
CA LYS A 313 -6.62 4.78 17.11
C LYS A 313 -6.64 5.51 15.78
N LYS A 314 -6.65 6.84 15.81
CA LYS A 314 -6.52 7.66 14.60
C LYS A 314 -5.03 7.81 14.28
N GLY A 315 -4.63 7.39 13.08
CA GLY A 315 -3.33 7.75 12.52
C GLY A 315 -3.39 9.18 11.95
N GLU A 316 -2.36 9.97 12.23
CA GLU A 316 -2.15 11.26 11.57
C GLU A 316 -1.71 11.02 10.11
N PHE A 317 -2.05 11.93 9.21
CA PHE A 317 -1.61 11.85 7.81
C PHE A 317 -0.09 12.06 7.68
N GLU A 318 0.43 13.04 8.41
CA GLU A 318 1.86 13.30 8.58
C GLU A 318 2.18 13.48 10.04
N THR A 319 3.32 12.94 10.47
CA THR A 319 3.81 13.11 11.84
C THR A 319 5.23 13.64 11.79
N ASP A 320 5.42 14.83 12.37
CA ASP A 320 6.75 15.40 12.52
C ASP A 320 7.56 14.61 13.56
N VAL A 321 8.67 14.04 13.10
CA VAL A 321 9.64 13.36 13.94
C VAL A 321 10.95 14.15 14.01
N TYR A 322 11.61 14.11 15.16
CA TYR A 322 12.79 14.91 15.45
C TYR A 322 13.92 14.05 15.98
N SER A 323 15.16 14.44 15.67
CA SER A 323 16.36 13.83 16.25
C SER A 323 16.95 14.72 17.35
N PHE A 324 17.26 14.11 18.50
CA PHE A 324 17.73 14.83 19.69
C PHE A 324 19.25 14.92 19.71
N ARG A 325 19.79 16.14 19.86
CA ARG A 325 21.24 16.32 19.97
C ARG A 325 21.76 15.76 21.30
N LYS A 326 22.79 14.93 21.24
CA LYS A 326 23.54 14.40 22.39
C LYS A 326 25.04 14.52 22.09
N ASP A 327 25.80 15.05 23.04
CA ASP A 327 27.25 15.18 22.93
C ASP A 327 27.96 13.91 23.45
N PHE A 328 27.59 12.76 22.88
CA PHE A 328 28.15 11.45 23.20
C PHE A 328 28.48 10.70 21.90
N GLU A 329 29.41 9.76 22.00
CA GLU A 329 29.64 8.77 20.95
C GLU A 329 28.37 7.92 20.79
N LEU A 330 27.91 7.77 19.55
CA LEU A 330 26.73 6.97 19.25
C LEU A 330 27.16 5.53 18.94
N ASN A 331 26.27 4.58 19.18
CA ASN A 331 26.48 3.17 18.91
C ASN A 331 25.14 2.50 18.59
N THR A 332 25.20 1.24 18.15
CA THR A 332 24.04 0.41 17.81
C THR A 332 23.44 -0.32 19.02
N ASP A 333 23.96 -0.14 20.24
CA ASP A 333 23.43 -0.81 21.43
C ASP A 333 22.03 -0.28 21.80
N VAL A 334 21.06 -1.20 21.76
CA VAL A 334 19.64 -0.96 22.08
C VAL A 334 19.41 -0.54 23.52
N ASN A 335 20.32 -0.92 24.43
CA ASN A 335 20.29 -0.65 25.87
C ASN A 335 21.21 0.51 26.28
N SER A 336 21.84 1.18 25.31
CA SER A 336 22.74 2.30 25.54
C SER A 336 22.05 3.46 26.29
N PRO A 337 22.72 4.11 27.26
CA PRO A 337 22.17 5.24 28.00
C PRO A 337 21.95 6.49 27.13
N ILE A 338 22.42 6.51 25.88
CA ILE A 338 22.14 7.60 24.92
C ILE A 338 20.62 7.81 24.73
N TRP A 339 19.83 6.75 24.93
CA TRP A 339 18.37 6.75 24.80
C TRP A 339 17.65 7.36 26.01
N ASP A 340 18.35 7.61 27.11
CA ASP A 340 17.75 8.17 28.33
C ASP A 340 17.25 9.60 28.09
N GLY A 341 15.96 9.80 28.41
CA GLY A 341 15.27 11.08 28.24
C GLY A 341 14.99 11.46 26.77
N VAL A 342 15.24 10.58 25.80
CA VAL A 342 14.93 10.83 24.40
C VAL A 342 13.43 10.72 24.19
N LYS A 343 12.81 11.76 23.61
CA LYS A 343 11.38 11.73 23.29
C LYS A 343 11.12 10.64 22.24
N THR A 344 10.11 9.83 22.48
CA THR A 344 9.64 8.83 21.53
C THR A 344 8.31 9.25 20.91
N THR A 345 8.06 8.77 19.70
CA THR A 345 6.83 9.05 18.94
C THR A 345 6.23 7.73 18.48
N ASN A 346 4.96 7.49 18.79
CA ASN A 346 4.24 6.32 18.29
C ASN A 346 3.64 6.64 16.93
N LEU A 347 4.06 5.90 15.90
CA LEU A 347 3.57 6.02 14.54
C LEU A 347 2.63 4.87 14.25
N VAL A 348 1.45 5.19 13.70
CA VAL A 348 0.44 4.17 13.34
C VAL A 348 0.79 3.57 11.99
N LEU A 349 0.97 2.25 11.95
CA LEU A 349 1.21 1.50 10.72
C LEU A 349 -0.12 1.08 10.08
N ARG A 350 -0.08 0.85 8.76
CA ARG A 350 -1.20 0.32 7.99
C ARG A 350 -0.77 -0.97 7.29
N PRO A 351 -1.48 -2.09 7.49
CA PRO A 351 -1.15 -3.32 6.80
C PRO A 351 -1.44 -3.18 5.30
N LEU A 352 -0.45 -3.53 4.48
CA LEU A 352 -0.63 -3.63 3.02
C LEU A 352 -1.49 -4.85 2.64
N SER A 353 -1.42 -5.90 3.46
CA SER A 353 -2.23 -7.10 3.35
C SER A 353 -3.11 -7.27 4.60
N ALA A 354 -4.42 -7.21 4.42
CA ALA A 354 -5.41 -7.36 5.47
C ALA A 354 -5.25 -8.71 6.15
N ARG A 355 -5.08 -8.64 7.46
CA ARG A 355 -4.76 -9.78 8.32
C ARG A 355 -5.31 -9.55 9.71
N ARG A 356 -5.33 -10.62 10.50
CA ARG A 356 -5.60 -10.55 11.93
C ARG A 356 -4.30 -10.28 12.66
N ASP A 357 -4.40 -9.46 13.71
CA ASP A 357 -3.30 -9.14 14.61
C ASP A 357 -2.10 -8.51 13.87
N ALA A 358 -2.39 -7.57 12.97
CA ALA A 358 -1.34 -6.78 12.31
C ALA A 358 -0.60 -5.90 13.32
N ILE A 359 0.67 -5.63 13.07
CA ILE A 359 1.45 -4.65 13.82
C ILE A 359 0.88 -3.26 13.54
N GLU A 360 0.24 -2.65 14.53
CA GLU A 360 -0.48 -1.38 14.38
C GLU A 360 0.36 -0.15 14.71
N VAL A 361 1.43 -0.30 15.49
CA VAL A 361 2.23 0.81 16.00
C VAL A 361 3.71 0.47 15.99
N ILE A 362 4.51 1.42 15.53
CA ILE A 362 5.96 1.44 15.72
C ILE A 362 6.36 2.66 16.52
N ASN A 363 7.19 2.47 17.54
CA ASN A 363 7.78 3.54 18.32
C ASN A 363 9.07 4.01 17.65
N PHE A 364 9.15 5.30 17.38
CA PHE A 364 10.31 5.97 16.81
C PHE A 364 11.03 6.83 17.86
N ALA A 365 12.35 6.75 17.89
CA ALA A 365 13.23 7.68 18.59
C ALA A 365 14.48 7.94 17.74
N SER A 366 15.05 9.14 17.84
CA SER A 366 16.30 9.43 17.14
C SER A 366 17.19 10.37 17.93
N VAL A 367 18.49 10.13 17.86
CA VAL A 367 19.54 10.97 18.45
C VAL A 367 20.60 11.28 17.40
N ASN A 368 21.23 12.45 17.50
CA ASN A 368 22.39 12.79 16.67
C ASN A 368 23.47 13.44 17.54
N ASN A 369 24.72 13.34 17.11
CA ASN A 369 25.86 14.06 17.69
C ASN A 369 26.46 15.08 16.71
N GLY A 370 25.83 15.28 15.55
CA GLY A 370 26.22 16.22 14.49
C GLY A 370 27.14 15.69 13.42
N GLU A 371 27.74 14.55 13.69
CA GLU A 371 28.50 13.79 12.71
C GLU A 371 27.70 12.55 12.33
N GLN A 372 27.02 11.94 13.30
CA GLN A 372 26.24 10.72 13.18
C GLN A 372 24.80 10.89 13.66
N LEU A 373 23.93 10.05 13.11
CA LEU A 373 22.52 9.90 13.45
C LEU A 373 22.27 8.45 13.86
N ALA A 374 21.59 8.24 14.98
CA ALA A 374 21.01 6.96 15.33
C ALA A 374 19.47 7.04 15.32
N ILE A 375 18.83 5.99 14.80
CA ILE A 375 17.37 5.83 14.81
C ILE A 375 17.06 4.53 15.55
N ARG A 376 16.23 4.60 16.57
CA ARG A 376 15.70 3.43 17.27
C ARG A 376 14.25 3.22 16.95
N LEU A 377 13.92 2.00 16.53
CA LEU A 377 12.57 1.55 16.28
C LEU A 377 12.19 0.44 17.26
N LYS A 378 10.96 0.48 17.79
CA LYS A 378 10.41 -0.61 18.61
C LYS A 378 9.01 -0.98 18.17
N TRP A 379 8.71 -2.27 18.11
CA TRP A 379 7.35 -2.75 17.88
C TRP A 379 7.09 -4.03 18.67
N GLU A 380 5.82 -4.27 18.99
CA GLU A 380 5.38 -5.50 19.63
C GLU A 380 5.29 -6.60 18.57
N ASP A 381 5.94 -7.73 18.85
CA ASP A 381 5.91 -8.95 18.06
C ASP A 381 5.99 -10.15 19.01
N PRO A 382 4.90 -10.91 19.20
CA PRO A 382 4.89 -12.07 20.09
C PRO A 382 5.87 -13.17 19.67
N THR A 383 6.37 -13.14 18.43
CA THR A 383 7.27 -14.13 17.87
C THR A 383 8.65 -13.53 17.57
N LYS A 384 9.70 -14.35 17.74
CA LYS A 384 11.05 -14.06 17.24
C LYS A 384 11.27 -14.92 16.00
N ASN A 385 11.03 -14.38 14.82
CA ASN A 385 11.29 -15.07 13.57
C ASN A 385 12.68 -14.68 13.04
N ALA A 386 13.72 -15.25 13.65
CA ALA A 386 15.09 -15.22 13.15
C ALA A 386 15.42 -16.52 12.40
N PHE A 387 16.36 -16.46 11.46
CA PHE A 387 16.76 -17.55 10.56
C PHE A 387 16.91 -18.94 11.23
N SER A 388 16.57 -20.00 10.47
CA SER A 388 16.97 -21.38 10.76
C SER A 388 17.57 -22.00 9.50
N GLU A 389 18.81 -22.48 9.58
CA GLU A 389 19.58 -23.08 8.48
C GLU A 389 18.91 -24.29 7.80
N LEU A 390 17.84 -24.84 8.40
CA LEU A 390 17.29 -26.15 8.04
C LEU A 390 16.07 -26.09 7.10
N THR A 391 15.47 -24.92 6.86
CA THR A 391 14.21 -24.83 6.06
C THR A 391 14.14 -23.55 5.23
N GLN A 392 13.93 -23.69 3.91
CA GLN A 392 13.78 -22.58 2.95
C GLN A 392 12.45 -21.81 3.08
N ASP A 393 11.54 -22.26 3.96
CA ASP A 393 10.15 -21.78 4.04
C ASP A 393 9.89 -20.83 5.24
N VAL A 394 10.93 -20.27 5.88
CA VAL A 394 10.77 -19.37 7.04
C VAL A 394 11.08 -17.94 6.66
N PHE A 395 10.07 -17.07 6.79
CA PHE A 395 10.22 -15.62 6.64
C PHE A 395 10.78 -14.99 7.90
N ARG A 396 11.50 -13.89 7.75
CA ARG A 396 12.20 -13.19 8.83
C ARG A 396 11.44 -11.95 9.24
N ASP A 397 11.52 -11.63 10.52
CA ASP A 397 11.15 -10.30 10.97
C ASP A 397 12.10 -9.25 10.38
N GLY A 398 11.57 -8.08 10.09
CA GLY A 398 12.36 -7.01 9.48
C GLY A 398 11.76 -5.65 9.72
N VAL A 399 12.59 -4.62 9.58
CA VAL A 399 12.15 -3.24 9.63
C VAL A 399 12.97 -2.41 8.66
N ALA A 400 12.32 -1.45 8.01
CA ALA A 400 12.98 -0.55 7.09
C ALA A 400 12.67 0.91 7.40
N VAL A 401 13.70 1.73 7.18
CA VAL A 401 13.62 3.19 7.15
C VAL A 401 13.83 3.63 5.70
N GLN A 402 12.87 4.34 5.14
CA GLN A 402 13.00 4.94 3.81
C GLN A 402 13.15 6.45 3.93
N LEU A 403 14.10 7.02 3.21
CA LEU A 403 14.38 8.44 3.14
C LEU A 403 14.27 8.93 1.68
N ALA A 404 13.59 10.05 1.49
CA ALA A 404 13.54 10.72 0.19
C ALA A 404 14.89 11.34 -0.16
N LEU A 405 15.29 11.25 -1.44
CA LEU A 405 16.49 11.92 -1.95
C LEU A 405 16.13 13.25 -2.62
N GLY A 406 16.97 14.27 -2.38
CA GLY A 406 16.84 15.59 -3.00
C GLY A 406 15.91 16.56 -2.26
N GLU A 407 15.72 17.75 -2.84
CA GLU A 407 14.81 18.76 -2.31
C GLU A 407 13.35 18.33 -2.53
N VAL A 408 12.70 17.92 -1.44
CA VAL A 408 11.28 17.59 -1.45
C VAL A 408 10.50 18.79 -0.96
N THR A 409 9.66 19.34 -1.83
CA THR A 409 8.69 20.36 -1.46
C THR A 409 7.36 19.67 -1.14
N LEU A 410 7.03 19.58 0.15
CA LEU A 410 5.80 18.94 0.60
C LEU A 410 4.58 19.76 0.20
N HIS A 411 3.55 19.09 -0.33
CA HIS A 411 2.18 19.63 -0.51
C HIS A 411 2.08 21.01 -1.16
N THR A 412 3.10 21.45 -1.89
CA THR A 412 3.14 22.73 -2.59
C THR A 412 2.84 22.47 -4.05
N HIS A 413 1.75 23.04 -4.53
CA HIS A 413 1.31 23.10 -5.93
C HIS A 413 1.77 21.94 -6.83
N GLY A 414 1.00 20.83 -6.82
CA GLY A 414 1.19 19.73 -7.78
C GLY A 414 1.87 18.48 -7.24
N HIS A 415 1.99 18.32 -5.90
CA HIS A 415 2.46 17.11 -5.23
C HIS A 415 3.81 16.62 -5.75
N ASN A 416 4.89 17.33 -5.41
CA ASN A 416 6.21 16.98 -5.94
C ASN A 416 7.00 15.96 -5.08
N GLU A 417 6.43 15.49 -3.98
CA GLU A 417 7.03 14.46 -3.14
C GLU A 417 7.22 13.10 -3.85
N PRO A 418 8.27 12.32 -3.53
CA PRO A 418 8.35 10.92 -3.93
C PRO A 418 7.20 10.13 -3.31
N PHE A 419 6.68 9.14 -4.04
CA PHE A 419 5.71 8.23 -3.46
C PHE A 419 6.30 7.50 -2.24
N PHE A 420 5.55 7.47 -1.13
CA PHE A 420 6.05 6.97 0.15
C PHE A 420 6.34 5.45 0.14
N GLY A 421 5.78 4.69 -0.79
CA GLY A 421 6.12 3.28 -1.01
C GLY A 421 7.15 3.11 -2.13
N MET A 422 8.42 3.38 -1.82
CA MET A 422 9.58 3.12 -2.70
C MET A 422 9.82 4.13 -3.82
N GLY A 423 9.28 5.35 -3.70
CA GLY A 423 9.52 6.44 -4.66
C GLY A 423 8.80 6.25 -5.98
N ASN A 424 9.23 7.02 -6.99
CA ASN A 424 8.75 6.91 -8.36
C ASN A 424 9.81 7.43 -9.33
N ARG A 425 9.64 7.20 -10.63
CA ARG A 425 10.63 7.58 -11.65
C ARG A 425 11.10 9.03 -11.48
N GLY A 426 12.41 9.23 -11.35
CA GLY A 426 13.03 10.54 -11.16
C GLY A 426 12.90 11.13 -9.75
N LYS A 427 12.29 10.39 -8.82
CA LYS A 427 12.17 10.73 -7.39
C LYS A 427 12.65 9.52 -6.56
N PRO A 428 13.96 9.28 -6.54
CA PRO A 428 14.55 8.12 -5.86
C PRO A 428 14.45 8.24 -4.35
N VAL A 429 14.48 7.08 -3.69
CA VAL A 429 14.55 6.93 -2.24
C VAL A 429 15.75 6.07 -1.86
N ASN A 430 16.26 6.28 -0.65
CA ASN A 430 17.25 5.44 0.02
C ASN A 430 16.56 4.68 1.15
N ILE A 431 16.75 3.36 1.21
CA ILE A 431 16.07 2.49 2.16
C ILE A 431 17.13 1.75 2.97
N TRP A 432 17.03 1.80 4.28
CA TRP A 432 17.84 1.01 5.20
C TRP A 432 16.96 -0.13 5.68
N HIS A 433 17.29 -1.37 5.31
CA HIS A 433 16.48 -2.53 5.61
C HIS A 433 17.24 -3.47 6.54
N TRP A 434 16.78 -3.56 7.78
CA TRP A 434 17.26 -4.53 8.75
C TRP A 434 16.42 -5.82 8.69
N LYS A 435 17.08 -6.98 8.74
CA LYS A 435 16.44 -8.30 8.78
C LYS A 435 17.02 -9.12 9.92
N SER A 436 16.14 -9.76 10.70
CA SER A 436 16.55 -10.59 11.83
C SER A 436 17.41 -11.79 11.41
N GLY A 437 18.29 -12.25 12.30
CA GLY A 437 19.10 -13.46 12.07
C GLY A 437 20.33 -13.24 11.20
N LEU A 438 20.56 -12.05 10.66
CA LEU A 438 21.74 -11.79 9.82
C LEU A 438 22.98 -11.57 10.69
N GLU A 439 22.83 -10.89 11.83
CA GLU A 439 23.87 -10.76 12.86
C GLU A 439 24.35 -12.11 13.36
N GLU A 440 23.43 -12.98 13.83
CA GLU A 440 23.81 -14.28 14.38
C GLU A 440 24.49 -15.17 13.32
N THR A 441 24.16 -14.98 12.04
CA THR A 441 24.84 -15.66 10.92
C THR A 441 26.26 -15.14 10.73
N LEU A 442 26.45 -13.81 10.71
CA LEU A 442 27.76 -13.18 10.55
C LEU A 442 28.69 -13.52 11.73
N GLU A 443 28.18 -13.52 12.96
CA GLU A 443 28.93 -13.92 14.16
C GLU A 443 29.36 -15.39 14.07
N ALA A 444 28.43 -16.30 13.74
CA ALA A 444 28.73 -17.72 13.59
C ALA A 444 29.76 -18.01 12.48
N GLU A 445 29.69 -17.28 11.36
CA GLU A 445 30.68 -17.36 10.29
C GLU A 445 32.06 -16.88 10.75
N SER A 446 32.13 -15.75 11.48
CA SER A 446 33.39 -15.21 12.00
C SER A 446 34.06 -16.17 13.01
N ASP A 447 33.27 -16.78 13.89
CA ASP A 447 33.73 -17.78 14.85
C ASP A 447 34.20 -19.07 14.15
N MET A 448 33.53 -19.46 13.05
CA MET A 448 33.94 -20.58 12.20
C MET A 448 35.23 -20.30 11.42
N GLU A 449 35.40 -19.11 10.85
CA GLU A 449 36.64 -18.70 10.17
C GLU A 449 37.82 -18.67 11.16
N TYR A 450 37.59 -18.12 12.36
CA TYR A 450 38.58 -18.08 13.43
C TYR A 450 38.97 -19.48 13.91
N SER A 451 37.99 -20.38 14.10
CA SER A 451 38.23 -21.75 14.58
C SER A 451 38.83 -22.68 13.51
N THR A 452 38.61 -22.41 12.23
CA THR A 452 39.21 -23.18 11.13
C THR A 452 40.61 -22.67 10.76
N GLY A 453 41.01 -21.48 11.21
CA GLY A 453 42.38 -20.97 11.03
C GLY A 453 42.65 -20.43 9.62
N GLY A 454 41.66 -19.83 8.97
CA GLY A 454 41.81 -19.19 7.65
C GLY A 454 41.88 -20.18 6.49
N VAL A 455 41.22 -21.33 6.59
CA VAL A 455 41.03 -22.23 5.44
C VAL A 455 40.08 -21.57 4.45
N ASP A 456 40.45 -21.54 3.18
CA ASP A 456 39.63 -20.96 2.10
C ASP A 456 38.21 -21.55 2.12
N MET A 457 37.24 -20.70 2.46
CA MET A 457 35.84 -21.08 2.58
C MET A 457 35.29 -21.64 1.26
N ASP A 458 35.82 -21.20 0.12
CA ASP A 458 35.42 -21.73 -1.18
C ASP A 458 35.83 -23.21 -1.31
N ALA A 459 36.94 -23.63 -0.70
CA ALA A 459 37.38 -25.01 -0.69
C ALA A 459 36.50 -25.92 0.20
N LEU A 460 35.91 -25.39 1.28
CA LEU A 460 34.99 -26.11 2.16
C LEU A 460 33.59 -26.23 1.55
N ILE A 461 33.17 -25.22 0.79
CA ILE A 461 31.89 -25.17 0.05
C ILE A 461 31.91 -26.12 -1.16
N PHE A 462 32.95 -26.09 -2.00
CA PHE A 462 33.07 -27.00 -3.14
C PHE A 462 33.49 -28.43 -2.76
N GLY A 463 34.02 -28.62 -1.55
CA GLY A 463 34.36 -29.93 -0.96
C GLY A 463 33.16 -30.69 -0.37
N GLY A 464 31.96 -30.11 -0.36
CA GLY A 464 30.72 -30.77 0.09
C GLY A 464 30.56 -30.86 1.61
N VAL A 465 31.24 -30.02 2.38
CA VAL A 465 31.16 -29.99 3.86
C VAL A 465 30.12 -28.97 4.36
N MET A 466 29.79 -27.94 3.57
CA MET A 466 28.71 -26.98 3.85
C MET A 466 27.56 -27.09 2.84
N SER A 467 26.33 -26.94 3.32
CA SER A 467 25.12 -27.35 2.61
C SER A 467 24.42 -26.27 1.77
N ASN A 468 24.87 -25.00 1.70
CA ASN A 468 24.29 -24.09 0.72
C ASN A 468 25.11 -22.81 0.38
N PRO A 469 25.75 -22.70 -0.80
CA PRO A 469 26.44 -21.48 -1.24
C PRO A 469 25.53 -20.30 -1.61
N VAL A 470 24.21 -20.44 -1.49
CA VAL A 470 23.22 -19.44 -1.95
C VAL A 470 23.02 -18.28 -0.96
N SER A 471 23.37 -18.43 0.32
CA SER A 471 23.22 -17.35 1.32
C SER A 471 24.13 -16.15 1.04
N ARG A 472 25.40 -16.40 0.65
CA ARG A 472 26.36 -15.36 0.21
C ARG A 472 25.94 -14.63 -1.06
N LEU A 473 25.11 -15.24 -1.91
CA LEU A 473 24.74 -14.65 -3.20
C LEU A 473 23.72 -13.52 -3.05
N ASN A 474 23.05 -13.38 -1.90
CA ASN A 474 21.98 -12.41 -1.68
C ASN A 474 22.29 -11.32 -0.63
N SER A 475 23.36 -11.42 0.16
CA SER A 475 23.77 -10.35 1.08
C SER A 475 24.87 -9.51 0.44
N THR A 476 24.62 -8.21 0.22
CA THR A 476 25.59 -7.31 -0.40
C THR A 476 26.57 -6.65 0.59
N GLY A 477 26.60 -7.07 1.85
CA GLY A 477 27.52 -6.52 2.86
C GLY A 477 27.66 -7.37 4.12
N ASP A 478 28.63 -6.99 4.95
CA ASP A 478 29.00 -7.65 6.23
C ASP A 478 28.16 -7.13 7.42
N ASN A 479 26.96 -6.60 7.16
CA ASN A 479 26.12 -5.93 8.15
C ASN A 479 24.69 -6.48 8.13
N ALA A 480 24.01 -6.37 9.27
CA ALA A 480 22.61 -6.74 9.42
C ALA A 480 21.64 -5.83 8.66
N VAL A 481 22.11 -4.63 8.31
CA VAL A 481 21.36 -3.66 7.53
C VAL A 481 21.84 -3.67 6.08
N GLU A 482 20.87 -3.79 5.19
CA GLU A 482 21.07 -3.66 3.74
C GLU A 482 20.60 -2.28 3.29
N GLU A 483 21.52 -1.48 2.74
CA GLU A 483 21.19 -0.24 2.05
C GLU A 483 20.72 -0.52 0.63
N LEU A 484 19.55 0.01 0.32
CA LEU A 484 18.85 -0.16 -0.95
C LEU A 484 18.47 1.21 -1.53
N ASN A 485 18.20 1.23 -2.83
CA ASN A 485 17.57 2.36 -3.50
C ASN A 485 16.38 1.91 -4.34
N ALA A 486 15.42 2.81 -4.54
CA ALA A 486 14.29 2.58 -5.42
C ALA A 486 13.79 3.87 -6.09
N GLU A 487 13.23 3.72 -7.29
CA GLU A 487 12.49 4.74 -8.06
C GLU A 487 11.09 4.22 -8.43
N GLY A 488 10.45 3.51 -7.49
CA GLY A 488 9.13 2.91 -7.61
C GLY A 488 9.11 1.41 -7.37
N PHE A 489 7.91 0.86 -7.27
CA PHE A 489 7.68 -0.58 -7.13
C PHE A 489 8.45 -1.38 -8.19
N GLY A 490 9.09 -2.47 -7.76
CA GLY A 490 9.86 -3.37 -8.62
C GLY A 490 11.24 -2.85 -9.03
N THR A 491 11.68 -1.71 -8.51
CA THR A 491 13.00 -1.12 -8.84
C THR A 491 13.99 -1.15 -7.68
N VAL A 492 13.66 -1.83 -6.57
CA VAL A 492 14.56 -1.96 -5.43
C VAL A 492 15.83 -2.64 -5.85
N THR A 493 16.95 -1.98 -5.60
CA THR A 493 18.28 -2.51 -5.87
C THR A 493 19.18 -2.24 -4.67
N PRO A 494 19.91 -3.25 -4.18
CA PRO A 494 20.93 -3.03 -3.17
C PRO A 494 22.05 -2.13 -3.67
N GLN A 495 22.61 -1.33 -2.77
CA GLN A 495 23.83 -0.60 -3.03
C GLN A 495 25.04 -1.55 -3.09
N PRO A 496 26.08 -1.24 -3.86
CA PRO A 496 27.35 -1.99 -3.85
C PRO A 496 27.93 -2.10 -2.44
N ALA A 497 28.68 -3.18 -2.17
CA ALA A 497 29.29 -3.44 -0.85
C ALA A 497 30.14 -2.26 -0.33
N ASP A 498 30.88 -1.58 -1.20
CA ASP A 498 31.71 -0.41 -0.87
C ASP A 498 30.89 0.90 -0.71
N LYS A 499 29.57 0.79 -0.73
CA LYS A 499 28.60 1.89 -0.55
C LYS A 499 27.58 1.55 0.53
N GLN A 500 27.76 0.47 1.28
CA GLN A 500 26.99 0.15 2.49
C GLN A 500 27.63 0.92 3.66
N ASN A 501 26.93 1.92 4.19
CA ASN A 501 27.40 2.87 5.22
C ASN A 501 26.46 2.95 6.43
N VAL A 502 25.43 2.13 6.49
CA VAL A 502 24.49 2.05 7.63
C VAL A 502 24.80 0.81 8.44
N GLU A 503 25.01 1.02 9.73
CA GLU A 503 25.08 -0.04 10.72
C GLU A 503 23.73 -0.26 11.38
N GLY A 504 23.49 -1.49 11.83
CA GLY A 504 22.37 -1.71 12.73
C GLY A 504 22.48 -2.98 13.54
N PHE A 505 21.68 -3.01 14.59
CA PHE A 505 21.58 -4.12 15.52
C PHE A 505 20.15 -4.24 16.03
N GLY A 506 19.63 -5.46 16.09
CA GLY A 506 18.30 -5.76 16.61
C GLY A 506 18.30 -6.73 17.78
N GLU A 507 17.54 -6.42 18.82
CA GLU A 507 17.27 -7.32 19.96
C GLU A 507 15.78 -7.60 20.07
N TRP A 508 15.42 -8.88 20.20
CA TRP A 508 14.08 -9.30 20.59
C TRP A 508 14.06 -9.70 22.06
N LYS A 509 13.16 -9.09 22.84
CA LYS A 509 13.01 -9.38 24.26
C LYS A 509 11.57 -9.16 24.70
N ASP A 510 11.03 -10.14 25.43
CA ASP A 510 9.69 -10.08 26.04
C ASP A 510 8.56 -9.70 25.06
N GLY A 511 8.62 -10.21 23.82
CA GLY A 511 7.61 -9.92 22.79
C GLY A 511 7.76 -8.56 22.10
N VAL A 512 8.94 -7.94 22.19
CA VAL A 512 9.23 -6.64 21.58
C VAL A 512 10.55 -6.71 20.83
N TRP A 513 10.54 -6.29 19.57
CA TRP A 513 11.76 -5.98 18.83
C TRP A 513 12.21 -4.56 19.14
N THR A 514 13.51 -4.37 19.33
CA THR A 514 14.18 -3.07 19.33
C THR A 514 15.32 -3.11 18.33
N VAL A 515 15.29 -2.23 17.33
CA VAL A 515 16.32 -2.11 16.30
C VAL A 515 16.91 -0.71 16.34
N VAL A 516 18.23 -0.61 16.31
CA VAL A 516 18.96 0.65 16.16
C VAL A 516 19.68 0.68 14.83
N PHE A 517 19.45 1.71 14.05
CA PHE A 517 20.25 2.08 12.88
C PHE A 517 21.22 3.19 13.27
N LEU A 518 22.46 3.13 12.78
CA LEU A 518 23.48 4.15 12.95
C LEU A 518 24.09 4.49 11.60
N ARG A 519 24.24 5.78 11.30
CA ARG A 519 24.85 6.25 10.07
C ARG A 519 25.47 7.64 10.26
N ASP A 520 26.56 7.90 9.54
CA ASP A 520 27.06 9.26 9.35
C ASP A 520 26.02 10.16 8.66
N MET A 521 25.86 11.39 9.17
CA MET A 521 24.87 12.35 8.67
C MET A 521 25.20 12.88 7.27
N PRO A 522 26.46 13.24 6.95
CA PRO A 522 26.82 13.58 5.58
C PRO A 522 26.55 12.41 4.64
N LYS A 523 26.11 12.71 3.42
CA LYS A 523 26.08 11.67 2.37
C LYS A 523 27.49 11.29 1.94
N THR A 524 27.72 10.00 1.80
CA THR A 524 28.98 9.40 1.31
C THR A 524 28.91 9.16 -0.20
N GLY A 525 27.72 8.79 -0.70
CA GLY A 525 27.42 8.52 -2.10
C GLY A 525 26.32 9.41 -2.68
N LYS A 526 26.11 9.26 -4.00
CA LYS A 526 25.04 9.97 -4.73
C LYS A 526 23.64 9.52 -4.27
N TRP A 527 23.52 8.26 -3.87
CA TRP A 527 22.26 7.60 -3.61
C TRP A 527 21.88 7.56 -2.13
N ASP A 528 22.65 8.26 -1.29
CA ASP A 528 22.39 8.35 0.14
C ASP A 528 21.65 9.63 0.47
N ALA A 529 20.74 9.54 1.45
CA ALA A 529 20.08 10.71 1.98
C ALA A 529 21.10 11.64 2.66
N ASP A 530 21.02 12.95 2.41
CA ASP A 530 21.84 13.94 3.10
C ASP A 530 21.11 14.47 4.32
N LEU A 531 21.58 14.07 5.51
CA LEU A 531 20.95 14.37 6.79
C LEU A 531 21.53 15.63 7.45
N THR A 532 22.45 16.33 6.77
CA THR A 532 23.02 17.61 7.24
C THR A 532 22.20 18.83 6.81
N ARG A 533 21.17 18.60 5.99
CA ARG A 533 20.32 19.63 5.41
C ARG A 533 19.50 20.34 6.48
N LYS A 534 19.24 21.63 6.23
CA LYS A 534 18.35 22.43 7.08
C LYS A 534 16.89 22.08 6.87
N GLU A 535 16.54 21.68 5.65
CA GLU A 535 15.18 21.30 5.29
C GLU A 535 14.83 19.91 5.83
N PRO A 536 13.59 19.69 6.30
CA PRO A 536 13.14 18.37 6.71
C PRO A 536 13.30 17.32 5.61
N SER A 537 13.70 16.11 5.99
CA SER A 537 13.70 14.95 5.09
C SER A 537 12.43 14.15 5.26
N LEU A 538 11.83 13.71 4.15
CA LEU A 538 10.72 12.76 4.20
C LEU A 538 11.22 11.38 4.60
N ILE A 539 10.53 10.79 5.57
CA ILE A 539 10.82 9.48 6.11
C ILE A 539 9.56 8.61 6.10
N ALA A 540 9.70 7.33 5.76
CA ALA A 540 8.65 6.32 5.85
C ALA A 540 9.20 5.04 6.49
N PHE A 541 8.31 4.23 7.06
CA PHE A 541 8.68 3.02 7.78
C PHE A 541 7.85 1.83 7.29
N ALA A 542 8.46 0.66 7.27
CA ALA A 542 7.80 -0.60 7.02
C ALA A 542 8.32 -1.66 8.00
N VAL A 543 7.45 -2.58 8.40
CA VAL A 543 7.76 -3.70 9.30
C VAL A 543 7.27 -4.98 8.63
N TRP A 544 8.07 -6.02 8.74
CA TRP A 544 7.80 -7.36 8.25
C TRP A 544 7.65 -8.29 9.45
N ASP A 545 6.51 -8.99 9.51
CA ASP A 545 6.24 -10.04 10.48
C ASP A 545 6.49 -11.39 9.81
N GLY A 546 7.53 -12.11 10.26
CA GLY A 546 7.94 -13.39 9.69
C GLY A 546 6.91 -14.48 9.89
N LEU A 547 6.15 -14.47 10.99
CA LEU A 547 5.05 -15.41 11.22
C LEU A 547 3.91 -15.22 10.20
N LYS A 548 3.74 -14.00 9.70
CA LYS A 548 2.72 -13.64 8.70
C LYS A 548 3.22 -13.73 7.26
N GLU A 549 4.43 -14.27 7.05
CA GLU A 549 5.03 -14.48 5.74
C GLU A 549 5.27 -13.18 4.94
N ASP A 550 5.57 -12.07 5.63
CA ASP A 550 5.91 -10.82 4.97
C ASP A 550 7.28 -10.91 4.28
N ARG A 551 7.45 -10.23 3.13
CA ARG A 551 8.71 -10.16 2.37
C ARG A 551 8.97 -8.84 1.66
#